data_AF-A0A6L5EK62-F1
#
_entry.id   AF-A0A6L5EK62-F1
#
_cell.length_a   1.000
_cell.length_b   1.000
_cell.length_c   1.000
_cell.angle_alpha   90.00
_cell.angle_beta   90.00
_cell.angle_gamma   90.00
#
_symmetry.space_group_name_H-M   'P 1'
#
loop_
_entity.id
_entity.type
_entity.pdbx_description
1 polymer ?
#
loop_
_entity_poly.entity_id
_entity_poly.type
_entity_poly.pdbx_seq_one_letter_code
_entity_poly.pdbx_strand_id
1 'polypeptide(L)' 'IAGYYLTGVGTIPTTEKLSYELVSQNKQFILTNDKVKNGRVTKVKVQITEVEIEEETE' A
#
# COMPACT_ATOMS: atom_id res chain seq x y z
N ILE A 1 0.40 9.84 -4.34
CA ILE A 1 0.24 8.63 -3.49
C ILE A 1 -0.95 7.75 -3.91
N ALA A 2 -2.20 8.25 -3.95
CA ALA A 2 -3.37 7.43 -4.29
C ALA A 2 -3.30 6.75 -5.68
N GLY A 3 -2.73 7.42 -6.69
CA GLY A 3 -2.50 6.82 -8.00
C GLY A 3 -1.58 5.60 -7.95
N TYR A 4 -0.48 5.67 -7.19
CA TYR A 4 0.46 4.56 -7.04
C TYR A 4 -0.15 3.36 -6.30
N TYR A 5 -0.94 3.61 -5.26
CA TYR A 5 -1.71 2.58 -4.58
C TYR A 5 -2.72 1.91 -5.52
N LEU A 6 -3.47 2.69 -6.30
CA LEU A 6 -4.45 2.14 -7.26
C LEU A 6 -3.79 1.29 -8.35
N THR A 7 -2.62 1.70 -8.86
CA THR A 7 -1.86 0.90 -9.82
C THR A 7 -1.29 -0.37 -9.19
N GLY A 8 -0.86 -0.32 -7.92
CA GLY A 8 -0.34 -1.49 -7.20
C GLY A 8 -1.42 -2.51 -6.85
N VAL A 9 -2.62 -2.04 -6.47
CA VAL A 9 -3.79 -2.89 -6.20
C VAL A 9 -4.44 -3.40 -7.50
N GLY A 10 -4.25 -2.71 -8.62
CA GLY A 10 -4.78 -3.09 -9.94
C GLY A 10 -6.30 -2.99 -10.09
N THR A 11 -7.01 -2.55 -9.05
CA THR A 11 -8.47 -2.44 -9.02
C THR A 11 -8.88 -1.18 -8.26
N ILE A 12 -10.10 -0.69 -8.52
CA ILE A 12 -10.70 0.40 -7.77
C ILE A 12 -11.33 -0.18 -6.50
N PRO A 13 -10.78 0.09 -5.30
CA PRO A 13 -11.37 -0.38 -4.06
C PRO A 13 -12.73 0.29 -3.84
N THR A 14 -13.68 -0.43 -3.27
CA THR A 14 -15.01 0.09 -2.93
C THR A 14 -15.11 0.29 -1.41
N THR A 15 -15.96 -0.46 -0.73
CA THR A 15 -16.08 -0.50 0.74
C THR A 15 -15.11 -1.48 1.39
N GLU A 16 -14.58 -2.43 0.62
CA GLU A 16 -13.62 -3.42 1.12
C GLU A 16 -12.25 -2.79 1.34
N LYS A 17 -11.59 -3.19 2.42
CA LYS A 17 -10.23 -2.75 2.75
C LYS A 17 -9.23 -3.65 2.03
N LEU A 18 -8.55 -3.08 1.04
CA LEU A 18 -7.44 -3.67 0.31
C LEU A 18 -6.13 -3.09 0.81
N SER A 19 -5.20 -3.97 1.14
CA SER A 19 -3.83 -3.63 1.52
C SER A 19 -2.88 -3.92 0.37
N TYR A 20 -1.93 -3.02 0.16
CA TYR A 20 -0.84 -3.18 -0.78
C TYR A 20 0.47 -3.05 -0.02
N GLU A 21 1.29 -4.09 -0.10
CA GLU A 21 2.55 -4.18 0.61
C GLU A 21 3.71 -3.95 -0.36
N LEU A 22 4.69 -3.18 0.08
CA LEU A 22 5.93 -2.98 -0.66
C LEU A 22 7.10 -2.78 0.30
N VAL A 23 8.29 -3.13 -0.17
CA VAL A 23 9.53 -2.87 0.57
C VAL A 23 10.32 -1.83 -0.19
N SER A 24 10.78 -0.79 0.51
CA SER A 24 11.64 0.23 -0.05
C SER A 24 12.60 0.73 1.03
N GLN A 25 13.89 0.85 0.70
CA GLN A 25 14.90 1.40 1.62
C GLN A 25 14.90 0.73 3.00
N ASN A 26 14.85 -0.61 3.05
CA ASN A 26 14.84 -1.39 4.30
C ASN A 26 13.63 -1.08 5.21
N LYS A 27 12.52 -0.63 4.61
CA LYS A 27 11.25 -0.42 5.29
C LYS A 27 10.14 -1.11 4.51
N GLN A 28 9.31 -1.88 5.21
CA GLN A 28 8.07 -2.40 4.67
C GLN A 28 6.98 -1.37 4.87
N PHE A 29 6.31 -1.02 3.78
CA PHE A 29 5.14 -0.16 3.77
C PHE A 29 3.91 -0.99 3.48
N ILE A 30 2.90 -0.86 4.33
CA ILE A 30 1.58 -1.42 4.11
C ILE A 30 0.63 -0.24 3.88
N LEU A 31 0.12 -0.14 2.65
CA LEU A 31 -0.82 0.88 2.21
C LEU A 31 -2.22 0.29 2.20
N THR A 32 -3.14 0.82 3.01
CA THR A 32 -4.53 0.35 3.06
C THR A 32 -5.49 1.48 2.73
N ASN A 33 -6.50 1.25 1.90
CA ASN A 33 -7.56 2.25 1.71
C ASN A 33 -8.37 2.43 3.00
N ASP A 34 -8.38 3.66 3.51
CA ASP A 34 -9.14 4.03 4.70
C ASP A 34 -10.51 4.63 4.31
N LYS A 35 -10.52 5.49 3.29
CA LYS A 35 -11.77 6.09 2.77
C LYS A 35 -11.80 6.14 1.26
N VAL A 36 -12.89 5.65 0.68
CA VAL A 36 -13.22 5.75 -0.74
C VAL A 36 -14.49 6.57 -0.92
N LYS A 37 -14.52 7.46 -1.89
CA LYS A 37 -15.71 8.20 -2.32
C LYS A 37 -15.79 8.18 -3.85
N ASN A 38 -16.92 7.78 -4.42
CA ASN A 38 -17.16 7.73 -5.87
C ASN A 38 -16.03 7.00 -6.64
N GLY A 39 -15.58 5.85 -6.14
CA GLY A 39 -14.47 5.09 -6.76
C GLY A 39 -13.09 5.77 -6.64
N ARG A 40 -12.97 6.85 -5.87
CA ARG A 40 -11.70 7.53 -5.60
C ARG A 40 -11.29 7.33 -4.16
N VAL A 41 -10.09 6.78 -3.97
CA VAL A 41 -9.47 6.69 -2.66
C VAL A 41 -9.09 8.10 -2.20
N THR A 42 -9.67 8.53 -1.09
CA THR A 42 -9.48 9.87 -0.50
C THR A 42 -8.57 9.84 0.72
N LYS A 43 -8.48 8.69 1.39
CA LYS A 43 -7.54 8.46 2.50
C LYS A 43 -6.91 7.08 2.36
N VAL A 44 -5.60 7.03 2.57
CA VAL A 44 -4.80 5.80 2.63
C VAL A 44 -4.12 5.79 4.00
N LYS A 45 -4.25 4.68 4.72
CA LYS A 45 -3.46 4.40 5.92
C LYS A 45 -2.13 3.81 5.48
N VAL A 46 -1.03 4.33 6.01
CA VAL A 46 0.32 3.83 5.76
C VAL A 46 0.86 3.29 7.08
N GLN A 47 1.28 2.02 7.09
CA GLN A 47 2.05 1.46 8.18
C GLN A 47 3.48 1.25 7.69
N ILE A 48 4.45 1.70 8.47
CA ILE A 48 5.87 1.61 8.13
C ILE A 48 6.51 0.74 9.21
N THR A 49 7.13 -0.34 8.80
CA THR A 49 7.89 -1.24 9.66
C THR A 49 9.32 -1.26 9.15
N GLU A 50 10.29 -1.13 10.05
CA GLU A 50 11.70 -1.35 9.70
C GLU A 50 11.91 -2.84 9.50
N VAL A 51 12.48 -3.22 8.37
CA VAL A 51 12.80 -4.60 8.04
C VAL A 51 14.29 -4.67 7.84
N GLU A 52 14.95 -5.49 8.65
CA GLU A 52 16.31 -5.93 8.37
C GLU A 52 16.25 -6.78 7.09
N ILE A 53 16.65 -6.19 5.96
CA ILE A 53 16.80 -6.95 4.72
C ILE A 53 18.03 -7.83 4.94
N GLU A 54 17.83 -9.10 5.29
CA GLU A 54 18.82 -10.12 4.97
C GLU A 54 18.89 -10.15 3.45
N GLU A 55 19.99 -9.66 2.88
CA GLU A 55 20.27 -9.78 1.45
C GLU A 55 20.31 -11.28 1.11
N GLU A 56 19.19 -11.85 0.66
CA GLU A 56 19.23 -13.11 -0.09
C GLU A 56 19.93 -12.82 -1.42
N THR A 57 21.25 -13.03 -1.42
CA THR A 57 22.00 -13.41 -2.62
C THR A 57 21.35 -14.64 -3.25
N GLU A 58 20.86 -14.51 -4.48
CA GLU A 58 21.03 -15.48 -5.59
C GLU A 58 20.54 -14.91 -6.94
#